data_AF-A0A6I2Y4Y6-F1
#
_entry.id   AF-A0A6I2Y4Y6-F1
#
_cell.length_a   1.000
_cell.length_b   1.000
_cell.length_c   1.000
_cell.angle_alpha   90.00
_cell.angle_beta   90.00
_cell.angle_gamma   90.00
#
_symmetry.space_group_name_H-M   'P 1'
#
loop_
_entity.id
_entity.type
_entity.pdbx_description
1 polymer ?
#
loop_
_entity_poly.entity_id
_entity_poly.type
_entity_poly.pdbx_seq_one_letter_code
_entity_poly.pdbx_strand_id
1 'polypeptide(L)'
;MNVICTSPGFRWTSKWLVAPIVFGLLLSGCSSDGGAASDGSATTGSGVELTVPALWAGRNTDGTMVGGIELAQVRVGTEGEPGFSMDLTDVEARGAGPSWLAASTSAAAVATLYSGADPGAVDIHFTITGPIDGPSAGGILTVGLLAALRNVPLLPDVTMTGTISPDGSIGPISGTATKIESAAAAGYTTVLLPVRNMMSKATPNGPEEDMATFGATMGVTVRPVLNLAEAFESFTGTPFVPPATTPYSITPEVATEGAGTAGALIARIDDGINDAPLPAKQRSSIASEADLARTALLQGDAATAYGLAADAYQRLANDLAEVQARTNLREGGLDSAKALLLASIDRTLAQAEALIVTSSDVSGLGLDQQLSMPAALGWVTYAEAVLRALKNSVGGGFDEGELISAARVVAEQQAALDVFFPDAVAVVRAMPSRSGSGGNEAVAFISGYTNFLVRAGAANEAYLATVIGQPGAASDPQNALPGDLSLITHQLSLETALIPKDQQTVDLEIAQSARAITYFVVSSTAVSSLQSLGLFGGIGIGIDTIEAGDGVALAASINSGKITVDEFAAHLQEVGLDAGYAVWSATWGAAGAKALASGERSTKAAVQALNEIWYDTINVFMLNAAHTHR
;
A
#
# COMPACT_ATOMS: atom_id res chain seq x y z
N MET A 1 -25.25 -35.34 -46.05
CA MET A 1 -25.52 -35.52 -44.61
C MET A 1 -24.86 -34.36 -43.88
N ASN A 2 -25.68 -33.56 -43.21
CA ASN A 2 -25.42 -32.44 -42.29
C ASN A 2 -24.35 -31.39 -42.66
N VAL A 3 -24.84 -30.19 -43.00
CA VAL A 3 -24.09 -28.94 -43.12
C VAL A 3 -24.54 -27.99 -42.01
N ILE A 4 -23.55 -27.47 -41.30
CA ILE A 4 -23.60 -26.36 -40.35
C ILE A 4 -23.68 -25.05 -41.14
N CYS A 5 -24.52 -24.09 -40.72
CA CYS A 5 -24.20 -22.65 -40.70
C CYS A 5 -25.35 -21.77 -40.17
N THR A 6 -24.96 -20.85 -39.27
CA THR A 6 -25.42 -19.45 -39.09
C THR A 6 -26.87 -19.13 -38.72
N SER A 7 -27.07 -18.34 -37.65
CA SER A 7 -27.54 -16.94 -37.77
C SER A 7 -27.62 -16.22 -36.38
N PRO A 8 -27.66 -14.87 -36.36
CA PRO A 8 -27.32 -14.01 -35.21
C PRO A 8 -28.51 -13.24 -34.59
N GLY A 9 -28.26 -12.65 -33.42
CA GLY A 9 -28.80 -11.35 -32.96
C GLY A 9 -30.26 -11.29 -32.49
N PHE A 10 -30.48 -10.89 -31.23
CA PHE A 10 -31.76 -10.25 -30.86
C PHE A 10 -31.62 -9.26 -29.69
N ARG A 11 -32.10 -8.04 -29.95
CA ARG A 11 -32.25 -6.90 -29.04
C ARG A 11 -33.54 -7.04 -28.22
N TRP A 12 -33.55 -6.59 -26.97
CA TRP A 12 -34.80 -6.39 -26.22
C TRP A 12 -35.18 -4.91 -26.15
N THR A 13 -36.33 -4.61 -26.74
CA THR A 13 -37.10 -3.38 -26.53
C THR A 13 -38.21 -3.63 -25.50
N SER A 14 -38.53 -2.57 -24.77
CA SER A 14 -39.58 -2.41 -23.76
C SER A 14 -40.98 -2.93 -24.15
N LYS A 15 -41.75 -3.41 -23.16
CA LYS A 15 -43.02 -2.78 -22.70
C LYS A 15 -43.74 -3.61 -21.62
N TRP A 16 -44.40 -2.85 -20.76
CA TRP A 16 -45.26 -3.20 -19.64
C TRP A 16 -46.50 -4.02 -20.02
N LEU A 17 -46.98 -4.86 -19.08
CA LEU A 17 -48.39 -5.23 -18.95
C LEU A 17 -48.71 -5.60 -17.49
N VAL A 18 -49.86 -5.13 -17.04
CA VAL A 18 -50.45 -5.12 -15.69
C VAL A 18 -51.40 -6.31 -15.51
N ALA A 19 -51.61 -6.74 -14.25
CA ALA A 19 -52.86 -7.25 -13.61
C ALA A 19 -52.72 -8.62 -12.86
N PRO A 20 -53.63 -9.00 -11.92
CA PRO A 20 -53.56 -8.66 -10.49
C PRO A 20 -53.91 -9.84 -9.50
N ILE A 21 -54.13 -9.50 -8.20
CA ILE A 21 -54.89 -10.22 -7.12
C ILE A 21 -54.08 -11.38 -6.45
N VAL A 22 -53.97 -11.59 -5.13
CA VAL A 22 -54.96 -11.60 -4.02
C VAL A 22 -54.33 -11.37 -2.64
N PHE A 23 -55.13 -10.69 -1.81
CA PHE A 23 -55.04 -10.36 -0.38
C PHE A 23 -54.86 -11.56 0.58
N GLY A 24 -54.05 -11.37 1.64
CA GLY A 24 -53.98 -12.24 2.81
C GLY A 24 -53.74 -11.42 4.08
N LEU A 25 -54.84 -10.94 4.68
CA LEU A 25 -54.94 -10.26 5.96
C LEU A 25 -54.58 -11.19 7.12
N LEU A 26 -53.66 -10.79 8.01
CA LEU A 26 -53.71 -11.16 9.43
C LEU A 26 -53.36 -9.91 10.28
N LEU A 27 -54.39 -9.39 10.93
CA LEU A 27 -54.35 -8.36 11.97
C LEU A 27 -54.22 -9.04 13.34
N SER A 28 -53.32 -8.53 14.18
CA SER A 28 -53.47 -8.19 15.61
C SER A 28 -52.08 -8.28 16.30
N GLY A 29 -51.64 -7.33 17.12
CA GLY A 29 -52.35 -6.22 17.76
C GLY A 29 -51.41 -5.06 18.13
N CYS A 30 -52.05 -3.91 18.35
CA CYS A 30 -51.46 -2.69 18.85
C CYS A 30 -50.97 -2.83 20.30
N SER A 31 -49.80 -2.25 20.58
CA SER A 31 -49.58 -1.46 21.79
C SER A 31 -48.72 -0.26 21.43
N SER A 32 -49.30 0.92 21.55
CA SER A 32 -48.64 2.22 21.48
C SER A 32 -47.88 2.50 22.77
N ASP A 33 -46.62 2.89 22.68
CA ASP A 33 -46.05 3.93 23.54
C ASP A 33 -44.88 4.60 22.82
N GLY A 34 -44.91 5.93 22.79
CA GLY A 34 -43.89 6.77 22.18
C GLY A 34 -42.68 6.92 23.09
N GLY A 35 -41.50 6.93 22.48
CA GLY A 35 -40.24 7.23 23.14
C GLY A 35 -39.12 7.26 22.12
N ALA A 36 -38.63 8.45 21.81
CA ALA A 36 -37.34 8.63 21.16
C ALA A 36 -36.24 8.30 22.17
N ALA A 37 -35.38 7.31 21.90
CA ALA A 37 -34.02 7.21 22.43
C ALA A 37 -33.31 5.99 21.82
N SER A 38 -32.05 6.23 21.47
CA SER A 38 -30.93 5.30 21.36
C SER A 38 -31.11 3.90 21.97
N ASP A 39 -30.85 2.88 21.16
CA ASP A 39 -30.26 1.59 21.55
C ASP A 39 -29.68 1.01 20.25
N GLY A 40 -28.46 0.50 20.18
CA GLY A 40 -27.71 -0.22 21.20
C GLY A 40 -27.24 -1.50 20.51
N SER A 41 -25.92 -1.72 20.52
CA SER A 41 -25.25 -2.94 20.04
C SER A 41 -26.11 -4.19 20.29
N ALA A 42 -26.73 -4.69 19.23
CA ALA A 42 -27.51 -5.93 19.26
C ALA A 42 -26.57 -7.08 18.96
N THR A 43 -26.09 -7.74 20.01
CA THR A 43 -25.26 -8.94 19.91
C THR A 43 -26.10 -10.13 19.49
N THR A 44 -26.16 -10.38 18.19
CA THR A 44 -26.54 -11.67 17.61
C THR A 44 -25.45 -12.11 16.64
N GLY A 45 -24.66 -13.12 17.06
CA GLY A 45 -23.36 -13.48 16.46
C GLY A 45 -22.20 -12.83 17.24
N SER A 46 -21.06 -13.51 17.40
CA SER A 46 -19.92 -13.09 18.23
C SER A 46 -19.11 -11.89 17.67
N GLY A 47 -19.79 -10.86 17.15
CA GLY A 47 -19.17 -9.73 16.45
C GLY A 47 -19.67 -8.36 16.89
N VAL A 48 -18.89 -7.33 16.56
CA VAL A 48 -19.23 -5.91 16.72
C VAL A 48 -19.73 -5.38 15.38
N GLU A 49 -20.95 -4.86 15.36
CA GLU A 49 -21.55 -4.21 14.20
C GLU A 49 -21.67 -2.71 14.43
N LEU A 50 -21.20 -1.91 13.47
CA LEU A 50 -21.31 -0.46 13.46
C LEU A 50 -21.96 0.00 12.15
N THR A 51 -22.70 1.11 12.21
CA THR A 51 -23.22 1.79 11.02
C THR A 51 -22.38 3.02 10.74
N VAL A 52 -21.87 3.15 9.51
CA VAL A 52 -21.15 4.32 9.04
C VAL A 52 -21.94 5.11 7.99
N PRO A 53 -22.08 6.44 8.15
CA PRO A 53 -22.82 7.27 7.20
C PRO A 53 -21.95 7.73 6.04
N ALA A 54 -21.84 6.92 4.98
CA ALA A 54 -21.01 7.20 3.82
C ALA A 54 -21.64 8.22 2.87
N LEU A 55 -20.92 9.32 2.61
CA LEU A 55 -21.37 10.38 1.69
C LEU A 55 -21.13 9.98 0.24
N TRP A 56 -22.16 10.11 -0.60
CA TRP A 56 -22.04 9.90 -2.05
C TRP A 56 -22.54 11.11 -2.84
N ALA A 57 -21.99 11.26 -4.04
CA ALA A 57 -22.45 12.23 -5.01
C ALA A 57 -22.45 11.57 -6.39
N GLY A 58 -23.48 11.89 -7.17
CA GLY A 58 -23.68 11.43 -8.53
C GLY A 58 -24.22 12.55 -9.40
N ARG A 59 -24.48 12.22 -10.66
CA ARG A 59 -24.97 13.20 -11.64
C ARG A 59 -26.17 12.63 -12.38
N ASN A 60 -27.26 13.37 -12.39
CA ASN A 60 -28.44 13.03 -13.17
C ASN A 60 -28.15 13.20 -14.68
N THR A 61 -29.04 12.64 -15.50
CA THR A 61 -28.96 12.74 -16.98
C THR A 61 -29.01 14.18 -17.51
N ASP A 62 -29.57 15.12 -16.74
CA ASP A 62 -29.61 16.54 -17.09
C ASP A 62 -28.34 17.31 -16.64
N GLY A 63 -27.38 16.62 -16.04
CA GLY A 63 -26.13 17.19 -15.57
C GLY A 63 -26.20 17.82 -14.17
N THR A 64 -27.36 17.77 -13.49
CA THR A 64 -27.49 18.21 -12.10
C THR A 64 -26.77 17.25 -11.16
N MET A 65 -26.06 17.79 -10.16
CA MET A 65 -25.44 16.98 -9.12
C MET A 65 -26.52 16.57 -8.11
N VAL A 66 -26.48 15.30 -7.70
CA VAL A 66 -27.30 14.74 -6.64
C VAL A 66 -26.38 14.07 -5.63
N GLY A 67 -26.78 14.05 -4.37
CA GLY A 67 -26.03 13.39 -3.33
C GLY A 67 -26.95 12.82 -2.27
N GLY A 68 -26.34 12.09 -1.36
CA GLY A 68 -27.03 11.48 -0.24
C GLY A 68 -26.07 10.81 0.72
N ILE A 69 -26.66 10.05 1.63
CA ILE A 69 -25.96 9.28 2.64
C ILE A 69 -26.37 7.84 2.49
N GLU A 70 -25.37 6.97 2.40
CA GLU A 70 -25.53 5.53 2.47
C GLU A 70 -25.16 5.07 3.88
N LEU A 71 -26.10 4.41 4.57
CA LEU A 71 -25.85 3.86 5.91
C LEU A 71 -25.25 2.46 5.76
N ALA A 72 -23.95 2.41 5.51
CA ALA A 72 -23.24 1.16 5.37
C ALA A 72 -23.04 0.53 6.75
N GLN A 73 -23.39 -0.74 6.90
CA GLN A 73 -23.07 -1.52 8.09
C GLN A 73 -21.73 -2.22 7.88
N VAL A 74 -20.89 -2.14 8.89
CA VAL A 74 -19.62 -2.87 8.98
C VAL A 74 -19.71 -3.78 10.20
N ARG A 75 -19.54 -5.09 9.99
CA ARG A 75 -19.53 -6.07 11.07
C ARG A 75 -18.21 -6.80 11.08
N VAL A 76 -17.64 -6.93 12.27
CA VAL A 76 -16.44 -7.72 12.51
C VAL A 76 -16.78 -8.83 13.49
N GLY A 77 -16.53 -10.08 13.12
CA GLY A 77 -16.87 -11.24 13.93
C GLY A 77 -15.98 -12.45 13.66
N THR A 78 -16.38 -13.59 14.21
CA THR A 78 -15.66 -14.89 14.11
C THR A 78 -16.59 -15.99 13.55
N GLU A 79 -17.41 -15.66 12.55
CA GLU A 79 -18.35 -16.64 11.96
C GLU A 79 -17.71 -17.40 10.80
N GLY A 80 -17.32 -18.67 11.01
CA GLY A 80 -16.93 -19.59 9.92
C GLY A 80 -15.48 -20.09 9.94
N GLU A 81 -14.94 -20.42 8.76
CA GLU A 81 -13.55 -20.88 8.60
C GLU A 81 -12.57 -19.73 8.88
N PRO A 82 -11.57 -19.91 9.76
CA PRO A 82 -10.66 -18.83 10.16
C PRO A 82 -9.82 -18.31 8.98
N GLY A 83 -9.89 -17.00 8.76
CA GLY A 83 -9.13 -16.24 7.76
C GLY A 83 -9.88 -14.97 7.36
N PHE A 84 -9.17 -13.96 6.85
CA PHE A 84 -9.77 -12.78 6.20
C PHE A 84 -10.78 -13.22 5.12
N SER A 85 -12.05 -13.31 5.50
CA SER A 85 -13.19 -13.52 4.63
C SER A 85 -13.97 -12.23 4.52
N MET A 86 -14.36 -11.92 3.29
CA MET A 86 -15.22 -10.81 3.00
C MET A 86 -16.47 -11.33 2.32
N ASP A 87 -17.60 -11.19 2.98
CA ASP A 87 -18.89 -11.43 2.35
C ASP A 87 -19.39 -10.12 1.73
N LEU A 88 -19.32 -10.03 0.40
CA LEU A 88 -19.90 -8.95 -0.39
C LEU A 88 -21.20 -9.37 -1.07
N THR A 89 -21.71 -10.58 -0.83
CA THR A 89 -22.85 -11.11 -1.58
C THR A 89 -24.12 -10.28 -1.40
N ASP A 90 -24.40 -9.79 -0.19
CA ASP A 90 -25.53 -8.88 0.06
C ASP A 90 -25.30 -7.51 -0.62
N VAL A 91 -24.06 -7.01 -0.60
CA VAL A 91 -23.67 -5.73 -1.21
C VAL A 91 -23.81 -5.78 -2.73
N GLU A 92 -23.35 -6.85 -3.36
CA GLU A 92 -23.54 -7.13 -4.79
C GLU A 92 -25.03 -7.30 -5.14
N ALA A 93 -25.78 -8.06 -4.32
CA ALA A 93 -27.21 -8.28 -4.52
C ALA A 93 -28.03 -6.99 -4.45
N ARG A 94 -27.57 -6.00 -3.68
CA ARG A 94 -28.18 -4.66 -3.57
C ARG A 94 -27.70 -3.67 -4.62
N GLY A 95 -26.86 -4.10 -5.55
CA GLY A 95 -26.47 -3.34 -6.73
C GLY A 95 -25.24 -2.46 -6.53
N ALA A 96 -24.33 -2.83 -5.61
CA ALA A 96 -23.02 -2.19 -5.54
C ALA A 96 -22.24 -2.39 -6.83
N GLY A 97 -21.63 -1.31 -7.33
CA GLY A 97 -20.76 -1.40 -8.50
C GLY A 97 -19.31 -1.79 -8.15
N PRO A 98 -18.48 -2.08 -9.17
CA PRO A 98 -17.11 -2.58 -8.99
C PRO A 98 -16.20 -1.66 -8.15
N SER A 99 -16.43 -0.33 -8.18
CA SER A 99 -15.59 0.61 -7.44
C SER A 99 -15.89 0.58 -5.95
N TRP A 100 -17.15 0.35 -5.56
CA TRP A 100 -17.53 0.19 -4.16
C TRP A 100 -16.99 -1.12 -3.56
N LEU A 101 -17.11 -2.23 -4.31
CA LEU A 101 -16.59 -3.53 -3.87
C LEU A 101 -15.08 -3.48 -3.60
N ALA A 102 -14.33 -2.84 -4.50
CA ALA A 102 -12.92 -2.64 -4.30
C ALA A 102 -12.59 -1.74 -3.12
N ALA A 103 -13.30 -0.63 -2.94
CA ALA A 103 -13.09 0.25 -1.79
C ALA A 103 -13.39 -0.45 -0.46
N SER A 104 -14.40 -1.32 -0.42
CA SER A 104 -14.71 -2.16 0.74
C SER A 104 -13.58 -3.15 1.01
N THR A 105 -13.00 -3.72 -0.05
CA THR A 105 -11.87 -4.66 0.07
C THR A 105 -10.61 -3.98 0.57
N SER A 106 -10.26 -2.82 0.01
CA SER A 106 -9.14 -2.01 0.51
C SER A 106 -9.39 -1.57 1.94
N ALA A 107 -10.61 -1.16 2.30
CA ALA A 107 -10.94 -0.75 3.66
C ALA A 107 -10.74 -1.87 4.68
N ALA A 108 -11.18 -3.09 4.36
CA ALA A 108 -10.95 -4.25 5.20
C ALA A 108 -9.47 -4.59 5.35
N ALA A 109 -8.71 -4.53 4.26
CA ALA A 109 -7.27 -4.77 4.31
C ALA A 109 -6.55 -3.76 5.20
N VAL A 110 -6.78 -2.47 4.95
CA VAL A 110 -6.15 -1.38 5.71
C VAL A 110 -6.60 -1.42 7.17
N ALA A 111 -7.89 -1.60 7.46
CA ALA A 111 -8.37 -1.68 8.83
C ALA A 111 -7.76 -2.86 9.60
N THR A 112 -7.67 -4.04 8.97
CA THR A 112 -7.06 -5.22 9.60
C THR A 112 -5.59 -4.96 9.91
N LEU A 113 -4.82 -4.45 8.95
CA LEU A 113 -3.41 -4.07 9.13
C LEU A 113 -3.22 -3.08 10.29
N TYR A 114 -3.95 -1.97 10.25
CA TYR A 114 -3.83 -0.87 11.22
C TYR A 114 -4.36 -1.26 12.61
N SER A 115 -5.24 -2.24 12.71
CA SER A 115 -5.78 -2.69 14.00
C SER A 115 -4.77 -3.46 14.85
N GLY A 116 -3.84 -4.18 14.21
CA GLY A 116 -3.02 -5.20 14.88
C GLY A 116 -3.83 -6.41 15.38
N ALA A 117 -5.05 -6.60 14.88
CA ALA A 117 -5.82 -7.82 15.12
C ALA A 117 -5.26 -8.97 14.30
N ASP A 118 -5.43 -10.20 14.80
CA ASP A 118 -5.11 -11.42 14.05
C ASP A 118 -5.88 -11.47 12.74
N PRO A 119 -5.24 -11.37 11.56
CA PRO A 119 -5.95 -11.48 10.29
C PRO A 119 -6.58 -12.86 10.08
N GLY A 120 -6.11 -13.89 10.81
CA GLY A 120 -6.66 -15.24 10.83
C GLY A 120 -7.97 -15.39 11.62
N ALA A 121 -8.33 -14.41 12.45
CA ALA A 121 -9.51 -14.44 13.31
C ALA A 121 -10.52 -13.32 13.03
N VAL A 122 -10.34 -12.60 11.92
CA VAL A 122 -11.18 -11.46 11.53
C VAL A 122 -12.05 -11.83 10.33
N ASP A 123 -13.36 -11.87 10.55
CA ASP A 123 -14.37 -12.00 9.50
C ASP A 123 -15.11 -10.66 9.34
N ILE A 124 -15.16 -10.16 8.11
CA ILE A 124 -15.65 -8.81 7.78
C ILE A 124 -16.86 -8.89 6.86
N HIS A 125 -17.95 -8.26 7.29
CA HIS A 125 -19.18 -8.15 6.50
C HIS A 125 -19.48 -6.69 6.23
N PHE A 126 -19.88 -6.42 5.00
CA PHE A 126 -20.45 -5.13 4.60
C PHE A 126 -21.91 -5.32 4.25
N THR A 127 -22.74 -4.33 4.54
CA THR A 127 -24.12 -4.27 4.07
C THR A 127 -24.46 -2.83 3.72
N ILE A 128 -25.23 -2.64 2.64
CA ILE A 128 -25.67 -1.32 2.16
C ILE A 128 -27.19 -1.31 2.05
N THR A 129 -27.82 -0.15 1.98
CA THR A 129 -29.28 0.03 1.95
C THR A 129 -29.86 0.20 0.54
N GLY A 130 -29.04 0.54 -0.46
CA GLY A 130 -29.45 0.61 -1.86
C GLY A 130 -28.26 0.64 -2.84
N PRO A 131 -28.52 0.71 -4.16
CA PRO A 131 -27.45 0.70 -5.17
C PRO A 131 -26.50 1.90 -5.03
N ILE A 132 -25.21 1.63 -4.93
CA ILE A 132 -24.16 2.65 -4.81
C ILE A 132 -22.90 2.21 -5.55
N ASP A 133 -22.18 3.17 -6.14
CA ASP A 133 -20.87 2.89 -6.72
C ASP A 133 -19.94 4.10 -6.57
N GLY A 134 -18.65 3.83 -6.38
CA GLY A 134 -17.61 4.84 -6.26
C GLY A 134 -16.64 4.57 -5.10
N PRO A 135 -15.34 4.92 -5.25
CA PRO A 135 -14.32 4.57 -4.26
C PRO A 135 -14.32 5.48 -3.01
N SER A 136 -15.12 6.54 -3.00
CA SER A 136 -15.04 7.62 -1.99
C SER A 136 -15.52 7.25 -0.59
N ALA A 137 -15.97 6.01 -0.39
CA ALA A 137 -16.31 5.46 0.92
C ALA A 137 -15.15 4.68 1.55
N GLY A 138 -14.02 4.48 0.86
CA GLY A 138 -12.91 3.70 1.39
C GLY A 138 -12.45 4.17 2.77
N GLY A 139 -12.26 5.49 2.97
CA GLY A 139 -11.83 6.05 4.26
C GLY A 139 -12.83 5.79 5.38
N ILE A 140 -14.13 6.01 5.13
CA ILE A 140 -15.15 5.85 6.16
C ILE A 140 -15.39 4.39 6.54
N LEU A 141 -15.38 3.49 5.54
CA LEU A 141 -15.48 2.05 5.77
C LEU A 141 -14.30 1.56 6.61
N THR A 142 -13.09 2.09 6.34
CA THR A 142 -11.88 1.75 7.11
C THR A 142 -11.99 2.20 8.56
N VAL A 143 -12.41 3.46 8.81
CA VAL A 143 -12.61 3.98 10.18
C VAL A 143 -13.68 3.17 10.92
N GLY A 144 -14.79 2.83 10.28
CA GLY A 144 -15.84 2.00 10.86
C GLY A 144 -15.34 0.61 11.25
N LEU A 145 -14.60 -0.06 10.37
CA LEU A 145 -14.02 -1.37 10.65
C LEU A 145 -12.99 -1.31 11.77
N LEU A 146 -12.11 -0.30 11.77
CA LEU A 146 -11.16 -0.09 12.87
C LEU A 146 -11.87 0.13 14.20
N ALA A 147 -12.93 0.93 14.20
CA ALA A 147 -13.74 1.20 15.37
C ALA A 147 -14.40 -0.10 15.87
N ALA A 148 -14.91 -0.95 14.97
CA ALA A 148 -15.47 -2.25 15.32
C ALA A 148 -14.41 -3.22 15.87
N LEU A 149 -13.25 -3.34 15.21
CA LEU A 149 -12.11 -4.16 15.64
C LEU A 149 -11.60 -3.77 17.02
N ARG A 150 -11.64 -2.47 17.34
CA ARG A 150 -11.17 -1.92 18.62
C ARG A 150 -12.27 -1.70 19.65
N ASN A 151 -13.51 -2.03 19.30
CA ASN A 151 -14.70 -1.80 20.14
C ASN A 151 -14.82 -0.34 20.62
N VAL A 152 -14.57 0.61 19.72
CA VAL A 152 -14.67 2.06 19.95
C VAL A 152 -15.92 2.59 19.26
N PRO A 153 -16.81 3.35 19.94
CA PRO A 153 -17.99 3.92 19.29
C PRO A 153 -17.62 5.08 18.34
N LEU A 154 -18.45 5.29 17.32
CA LEU A 154 -18.37 6.46 16.44
C LEU A 154 -19.19 7.63 16.99
N LEU A 155 -18.70 8.85 16.81
CA LEU A 155 -19.44 10.06 17.16
C LEU A 155 -20.65 10.24 16.21
N PRO A 156 -21.88 10.38 16.74
CA PRO A 156 -23.09 10.34 15.93
C PRO A 156 -23.31 11.58 15.05
N ASP A 157 -22.63 12.69 15.33
CA ASP A 157 -22.75 13.96 14.59
C ASP A 157 -21.60 14.19 13.59
N VAL A 158 -20.71 13.21 13.44
CA VAL A 158 -19.58 13.22 12.51
C VAL A 158 -19.87 12.30 11.32
N THR A 159 -19.49 12.73 10.13
CA THR A 159 -19.40 11.89 8.92
C THR A 159 -18.10 12.22 8.17
N MET A 160 -17.74 11.43 7.17
CA MET A 160 -16.56 11.69 6.36
C MET A 160 -16.72 11.19 4.91
N THR A 161 -15.82 11.66 4.05
CA THR A 161 -15.62 11.11 2.70
C THR A 161 -14.12 11.07 2.39
N GLY A 162 -13.72 10.20 1.47
CA GLY A 162 -12.31 10.01 1.11
C GLY A 162 -12.07 8.61 0.56
N THR A 163 -11.21 8.49 -0.44
CA THR A 163 -10.66 7.16 -0.76
C THR A 163 -9.67 6.76 0.35
N ILE A 164 -9.36 5.47 0.45
CA ILE A 164 -8.32 4.97 1.35
C ILE A 164 -7.19 4.42 0.49
N SER A 165 -5.98 4.92 0.71
CA SER A 165 -4.78 4.30 0.18
C SER A 165 -4.27 3.22 1.15
N PRO A 166 -3.51 2.22 0.67
CA PRO A 166 -2.97 1.16 1.52
C PRO A 166 -2.03 1.63 2.65
N ASP A 167 -1.43 2.82 2.50
CA ASP A 167 -0.61 3.51 3.50
C ASP A 167 -1.41 4.33 4.51
N GLY A 168 -2.73 4.14 4.55
CA GLY A 168 -3.65 4.86 5.43
C GLY A 168 -3.89 6.32 5.01
N SER A 169 -3.34 6.81 3.91
CA SER A 169 -3.63 8.17 3.43
C SER A 169 -5.08 8.28 2.95
N ILE A 170 -5.72 9.41 3.28
CA ILE A 170 -7.09 9.71 2.86
C ILE A 170 -7.02 10.51 1.56
N GLY A 171 -7.45 9.87 0.47
CA GLY A 171 -7.28 10.38 -0.89
C GLY A 171 -8.44 11.26 -1.37
N PRO A 172 -8.21 11.99 -2.49
CA PRO A 172 -9.14 12.99 -2.99
C PRO A 172 -10.42 12.37 -3.54
N ILE A 173 -11.49 13.16 -3.54
CA ILE A 173 -12.81 12.75 -4.03
C ILE A 173 -13.39 13.78 -5.01
N SER A 174 -14.47 13.37 -5.68
CA SER A 174 -15.31 14.26 -6.47
C SER A 174 -16.62 14.59 -5.74
N GLY A 175 -17.29 15.66 -6.19
CA GLY A 175 -18.59 16.07 -5.66
C GLY A 175 -18.56 16.62 -4.24
N THR A 176 -17.45 17.26 -3.84
CA THR A 176 -17.21 17.74 -2.48
C THR A 176 -18.36 18.57 -1.91
N ALA A 177 -18.78 19.62 -2.62
CA ALA A 177 -19.85 20.52 -2.15
C ALA A 177 -21.18 19.79 -1.98
N THR A 178 -21.58 18.96 -2.96
CA THR A 178 -22.81 18.16 -2.89
C THR A 178 -22.81 17.19 -1.70
N LYS A 179 -21.65 16.63 -1.34
CA LYS A 179 -21.50 15.78 -0.16
C LYS A 179 -21.65 16.56 1.14
N ILE A 180 -21.07 17.76 1.24
CA ILE A 180 -21.22 18.65 2.39
C ILE A 180 -22.70 19.08 2.55
N GLU A 181 -23.36 19.44 1.46
CA GLU A 181 -24.81 19.75 1.45
C GLU A 181 -25.65 18.57 1.93
N SER A 182 -25.32 17.36 1.49
CA SER A 182 -26.01 16.13 1.91
C SER A 182 -25.81 15.84 3.39
N ALA A 183 -24.60 16.06 3.92
CA ALA A 183 -24.30 15.94 5.35
C ALA A 183 -25.10 16.95 6.18
N ALA A 184 -25.13 18.22 5.75
CA ALA A 184 -25.90 19.28 6.40
C ALA A 184 -27.40 18.96 6.42
N ALA A 185 -27.95 18.51 5.28
CA ALA A 185 -29.36 18.15 5.15
C ALA A 185 -29.76 16.95 6.02
N ALA A 186 -28.83 16.02 6.28
CA ALA A 186 -29.03 14.88 7.14
C ALA A 186 -28.74 15.17 8.64
N GLY A 187 -28.31 16.39 8.98
CA GLY A 187 -28.11 16.82 10.36
C GLY A 187 -26.72 16.55 10.97
N TYR A 188 -25.72 16.18 10.15
CA TYR A 188 -24.34 16.07 10.63
C TYR A 188 -23.74 17.46 10.86
N THR A 189 -23.08 17.65 12.00
CA THR A 189 -22.47 18.94 12.38
C THR A 189 -21.01 19.03 11.94
N THR A 190 -20.37 17.88 11.69
CA THR A 190 -18.96 17.79 11.33
C THR A 190 -18.76 16.86 10.13
N VAL A 191 -18.02 17.32 9.13
CA VAL A 191 -17.61 16.54 7.96
C VAL A 191 -16.08 16.47 7.92
N LEU A 192 -15.52 15.28 8.03
CA LEU A 192 -14.09 15.07 7.79
C LEU A 192 -13.85 14.96 6.28
N LEU A 193 -12.96 15.79 5.76
CA LEU A 193 -12.72 15.95 4.33
C LEU A 193 -11.24 15.74 4.02
N PRO A 194 -10.86 15.08 2.90
CA PRO A 194 -9.47 14.96 2.51
C PRO A 194 -8.84 16.35 2.38
N VAL A 195 -7.62 16.55 2.88
CA VAL A 195 -6.91 17.84 2.81
C VAL A 195 -6.90 18.41 1.38
N ARG A 196 -6.73 17.55 0.37
CA ARG A 196 -6.72 17.95 -1.06
C ARG A 196 -8.05 18.50 -1.56
N ASN A 197 -9.16 18.22 -0.88
CA ASN A 197 -10.48 18.71 -1.26
C ASN A 197 -10.89 19.98 -0.52
N MET A 198 -10.04 20.53 0.37
CA MET A 198 -10.36 21.78 1.08
C MET A 198 -10.60 22.96 0.13
N MET A 199 -9.91 22.97 -1.02
CA MET A 199 -10.27 23.83 -2.14
C MET A 199 -11.01 22.97 -3.17
N SER A 200 -12.27 23.27 -3.43
CA SER A 200 -13.08 22.51 -4.40
C SER A 200 -14.11 23.42 -5.07
N LYS A 201 -14.58 23.00 -6.24
CA LYS A 201 -15.63 23.74 -6.95
C LYS A 201 -17.01 23.40 -6.38
N ALA A 202 -17.77 24.41 -5.98
CA ALA A 202 -19.16 24.24 -5.55
C ALA A 202 -20.10 23.89 -6.71
N THR A 203 -19.78 24.35 -7.92
CA THR A 203 -20.51 24.01 -9.15
C THR A 203 -19.53 23.55 -10.24
N PRO A 204 -19.93 22.69 -11.19
CA PRO A 204 -18.99 22.15 -12.21
C PRO A 204 -18.17 23.19 -12.98
N ASN A 205 -18.73 24.39 -13.17
CA ASN A 205 -18.12 25.50 -13.90
C ASN A 205 -17.76 26.70 -13.00
N GLY A 206 -17.89 26.56 -11.68
CA GLY A 206 -17.57 27.61 -10.71
C GLY A 206 -16.08 27.72 -10.41
N PRO A 207 -15.66 28.80 -9.72
CA PRO A 207 -14.33 28.89 -9.15
C PRO A 207 -14.15 27.84 -8.05
N GLU A 208 -12.90 27.58 -7.67
CA GLU A 208 -12.62 26.86 -6.44
C GLU A 208 -12.91 27.76 -5.24
N GLU A 209 -13.52 27.16 -4.23
CA GLU A 209 -13.92 27.82 -2.98
C GLU A 209 -13.35 27.02 -1.80
N ASP A 210 -13.16 27.69 -0.67
CA ASP A 210 -12.77 27.03 0.58
C ASP A 210 -13.97 26.28 1.19
N MET A 211 -13.83 24.95 1.29
CA MET A 211 -14.87 24.06 1.78
C MET A 211 -15.15 24.24 3.28
N ALA A 212 -14.21 24.76 4.08
CA ALA A 212 -14.49 25.14 5.47
C ALA A 212 -15.47 26.30 5.53
N THR A 213 -15.21 27.35 4.74
CA THR A 213 -16.12 28.50 4.63
C THR A 213 -17.47 28.08 4.06
N PHE A 214 -17.48 27.24 3.01
CA PHE A 214 -18.70 26.72 2.39
C PHE A 214 -19.57 25.95 3.40
N GLY A 215 -19.00 24.98 4.13
CA GLY A 215 -19.73 24.22 5.15
C GLY A 215 -20.26 25.09 6.28
N ALA A 216 -19.50 26.10 6.71
CA ALA A 216 -19.93 27.02 7.76
C ALA A 216 -21.21 27.80 7.39
N THR A 217 -21.44 28.08 6.09
CA THR A 217 -22.69 28.71 5.64
C THR A 217 -23.94 27.86 5.90
N MET A 218 -23.75 26.55 6.11
CA MET A 218 -24.80 25.56 6.37
C MET A 218 -24.80 25.06 7.82
N GLY A 219 -23.95 25.64 8.69
CA GLY A 219 -23.80 25.18 10.07
C GLY A 219 -22.99 23.89 10.22
N VAL A 220 -22.21 23.49 9.21
CA VAL A 220 -21.35 22.30 9.23
C VAL A 220 -19.90 22.71 9.38
N THR A 221 -19.19 22.10 10.34
CA THR A 221 -17.75 22.23 10.49
C THR A 221 -17.07 21.24 9.56
N VAL A 222 -16.32 21.73 8.57
CA VAL A 222 -15.49 20.87 7.72
C VAL A 222 -14.09 20.80 8.32
N ARG A 223 -13.63 19.59 8.66
CA ARG A 223 -12.30 19.35 9.22
C ARG A 223 -11.43 18.62 8.20
N PRO A 224 -10.25 19.16 7.85
CA PRO A 224 -9.32 18.44 7.00
C PRO A 224 -8.78 17.22 7.74
N VAL A 225 -8.63 16.10 7.03
CA VAL A 225 -7.91 14.90 7.48
C VAL A 225 -6.96 14.44 6.39
N LEU A 226 -5.74 14.09 6.78
CA LEU A 226 -4.70 13.62 5.87
C LEU A 226 -4.65 12.10 5.81
N ASN A 227 -4.88 11.44 6.94
CA ASN A 227 -4.66 10.01 7.10
C ASN A 227 -5.67 9.36 8.05
N LEU A 228 -5.55 8.05 8.17
CA LEU A 228 -6.43 7.20 8.95
C LEU A 228 -6.37 7.50 10.45
N ALA A 229 -5.20 7.85 10.99
CA ALA A 229 -5.04 8.17 12.41
C ALA A 229 -5.84 9.44 12.77
N GLU A 230 -5.66 10.51 12.01
CA GLU A 230 -6.42 11.77 12.17
C GLU A 230 -7.93 11.57 11.97
N ALA A 231 -8.31 10.79 10.96
CA ALA A 231 -9.70 10.48 10.67
C ALA A 231 -10.35 9.66 11.80
N PHE A 232 -9.67 8.61 12.27
CA PHE A 232 -10.13 7.77 13.37
C PHE A 232 -10.29 8.59 14.65
N GLU A 233 -9.29 9.38 15.03
CA GLU A 233 -9.38 10.23 16.24
C GLU A 233 -10.48 11.27 16.13
N SER A 234 -10.62 11.90 14.96
CA SER A 234 -11.67 12.90 14.75
C SER A 234 -13.08 12.33 14.75
N PHE A 235 -13.26 11.07 14.34
CA PHE A 235 -14.56 10.40 14.30
C PHE A 235 -14.91 9.68 15.60
N THR A 236 -13.92 9.23 16.38
CA THR A 236 -14.17 8.48 17.62
C THR A 236 -13.95 9.32 18.88
N GLY A 237 -13.23 10.44 18.78
CA GLY A 237 -12.72 11.19 19.93
C GLY A 237 -11.63 10.45 20.73
N THR A 238 -11.12 9.34 20.21
CA THR A 238 -10.10 8.49 20.87
C THR A 238 -8.85 8.45 20.00
N PRO A 239 -7.64 8.66 20.57
CA PRO A 239 -6.41 8.61 19.78
C PRO A 239 -6.24 7.24 19.13
N PHE A 240 -5.69 7.24 17.91
CA PHE A 240 -5.50 6.01 17.14
C PHE A 240 -4.43 5.10 17.77
N VAL A 241 -3.22 5.58 18.02
CA VAL A 241 -2.27 4.89 18.88
C VAL A 241 -2.31 5.57 20.25
N PRO A 242 -2.33 4.82 21.38
CA PRO A 242 -2.17 5.43 22.69
C PRO A 242 -0.92 6.33 22.67
N PRO A 243 -1.00 7.60 23.12
CA PRO A 243 0.16 8.47 23.10
C PRO A 243 1.28 7.84 23.92
N ALA A 244 2.36 7.46 23.26
CA ALA A 244 3.51 6.90 23.95
C ALA A 244 4.08 7.94 24.92
N THR A 245 4.44 7.48 26.11
CA THR A 245 5.04 8.31 27.16
C THR A 245 6.43 8.79 26.78
N THR A 246 7.12 8.04 25.92
CA THR A 246 8.42 8.39 25.37
C THR A 246 8.49 8.04 23.88
N PRO A 247 9.06 8.91 23.03
CA PRO A 247 9.35 8.55 21.65
C PRO A 247 10.25 7.31 21.56
N TYR A 248 10.10 6.53 20.49
CA TYR A 248 11.00 5.41 20.23
C TYR A 248 12.44 5.90 20.11
N SER A 249 13.37 5.16 20.70
CA SER A 249 14.80 5.42 20.56
C SER A 249 15.47 4.18 19.97
N ILE A 250 16.05 4.32 18.78
CA ILE A 250 16.88 3.27 18.18
C ILE A 250 17.97 2.87 19.17
N THR A 251 18.19 1.56 19.31
CA THR A 251 19.19 1.01 20.22
C THR A 251 20.62 1.38 19.80
N PRO A 252 21.58 1.49 20.73
CA PRO A 252 22.96 1.79 20.39
C PRO A 252 23.56 0.82 19.37
N GLU A 253 23.18 -0.45 19.41
CA GLU A 253 23.61 -1.49 18.49
C GLU A 253 23.11 -1.22 17.07
N VAL A 254 21.82 -0.96 16.90
CA VAL A 254 21.22 -0.62 15.60
C VAL A 254 21.76 0.72 15.07
N ALA A 255 21.93 1.72 15.94
CA ALA A 255 22.51 3.00 15.55
C ALA A 255 23.96 2.87 15.06
N THR A 256 24.76 2.03 15.74
CA THR A 256 26.14 1.74 15.33
C THR A 256 26.18 1.01 14.00
N GLU A 257 25.34 -0.01 13.83
CA GLU A 257 25.26 -0.75 12.57
C GLU A 257 24.81 0.15 11.41
N GLY A 258 23.76 0.97 11.61
CA GLY A 258 23.28 1.91 10.60
C GLY A 258 24.32 2.96 10.19
N ALA A 259 25.16 3.43 11.12
CA ALA A 259 26.29 4.29 10.78
C ALA A 259 27.40 3.53 10.01
N GLY A 260 27.63 2.27 10.38
CA GLY A 260 28.59 1.38 9.72
C GLY A 260 28.22 1.09 8.27
N THR A 261 26.96 0.72 8.01
CA THR A 261 26.45 0.45 6.65
C THR A 261 26.47 1.72 5.79
N ALA A 262 26.11 2.88 6.35
CA ALA A 262 26.23 4.16 5.64
C ALA A 262 27.69 4.46 5.22
N GLY A 263 28.65 4.25 6.12
CA GLY A 263 30.07 4.41 5.83
C GLY A 263 30.58 3.43 4.77
N ALA A 264 30.15 2.16 4.84
CA ALA A 264 30.50 1.15 3.86
C ALA A 264 29.95 1.48 2.47
N LEU A 265 28.73 2.01 2.39
CA LEU A 265 28.10 2.42 1.13
C LEU A 265 28.82 3.60 0.48
N ILE A 266 29.21 4.60 1.27
CA ILE A 266 30.03 5.73 0.80
C ILE A 266 31.36 5.22 0.22
N ALA A 267 32.03 4.29 0.92
CA ALA A 267 33.28 3.71 0.44
C ALA A 267 33.10 2.94 -0.89
N ARG A 268 32.01 2.19 -1.05
CA ARG A 268 31.68 1.51 -2.32
C ARG A 268 31.51 2.50 -3.47
N ILE A 269 30.92 3.67 -3.23
CA ILE A 269 30.77 4.73 -4.25
C ILE A 269 32.14 5.31 -4.62
N ASP A 270 32.96 5.63 -3.62
CA ASP A 270 34.31 6.17 -3.82
C ASP A 270 35.17 5.20 -4.66
N ASP A 271 35.14 3.91 -4.33
CA ASP A 271 35.87 2.88 -5.07
C ASP A 271 35.33 2.74 -6.50
N GLY A 272 34.00 2.76 -6.66
CA GLY A 272 33.35 2.57 -7.94
C GLY A 272 33.49 3.76 -8.90
N ILE A 273 33.64 4.99 -8.40
CA ILE A 273 33.64 6.20 -9.23
C ILE A 273 34.99 6.60 -9.80
N ASN A 274 36.08 6.24 -9.11
CA ASN A 274 37.43 6.71 -9.44
C ASN A 274 37.85 6.31 -10.87
N ASP A 275 37.59 5.06 -11.24
CA ASP A 275 37.93 4.49 -12.56
C ASP A 275 36.71 4.22 -13.44
N ALA A 276 35.54 4.72 -13.05
CA ALA A 276 34.31 4.51 -13.81
C ALA A 276 34.44 5.07 -15.24
N PRO A 277 34.02 4.32 -16.29
CA PRO A 277 34.00 4.78 -17.67
C PRO A 277 32.86 5.79 -17.93
N LEU A 278 32.74 6.79 -17.07
CA LEU A 278 31.68 7.79 -17.04
C LEU A 278 32.21 9.19 -17.39
N PRO A 279 31.43 10.01 -18.13
CA PRO A 279 31.65 11.44 -18.29
C PRO A 279 32.03 12.14 -16.98
N ALA A 280 33.01 13.05 -17.05
CA ALA A 280 33.50 13.78 -15.86
C ALA A 280 32.38 14.49 -15.09
N LYS A 281 31.39 15.05 -15.79
CA LYS A 281 30.23 15.70 -15.17
C LYS A 281 29.39 14.74 -14.32
N GLN A 282 29.13 13.52 -14.82
CA GLN A 282 28.39 12.50 -14.07
C GLN A 282 29.20 12.05 -12.84
N ARG A 283 30.51 11.79 -13.02
CA ARG A 283 31.39 11.45 -11.90
C ARG A 283 31.42 12.54 -10.83
N SER A 284 31.59 13.81 -11.20
CA SER A 284 31.57 14.90 -10.24
C SER A 284 30.22 15.06 -9.54
N SER A 285 29.11 14.79 -10.23
CA SER A 285 27.78 14.86 -9.64
C SER A 285 27.54 13.75 -8.61
N ILE A 286 27.91 12.50 -8.88
CA ILE A 286 27.79 11.39 -7.92
C ILE A 286 28.76 11.61 -6.75
N ALA A 287 30.00 12.03 -7.01
CA ALA A 287 30.98 12.35 -5.95
C ALA A 287 30.48 13.45 -5.02
N SER A 288 29.86 14.51 -5.57
CA SER A 288 29.31 15.59 -4.76
C SER A 288 28.20 15.11 -3.81
N GLU A 289 27.40 14.13 -4.22
CA GLU A 289 26.36 13.55 -3.38
C GLU A 289 26.95 12.64 -2.29
N ALA A 290 27.96 11.83 -2.64
CA ALA A 290 28.72 11.04 -1.67
C ALA A 290 29.44 11.92 -0.63
N ASP A 291 29.93 13.11 -1.02
CA ASP A 291 30.51 14.08 -0.09
C ASP A 291 29.46 14.66 0.88
N LEU A 292 28.22 14.87 0.43
CA LEU A 292 27.11 15.26 1.29
C LEU A 292 26.76 14.14 2.28
N ALA A 293 26.69 12.89 1.80
CA ALA A 293 26.48 11.71 2.64
C ALA A 293 27.58 11.59 3.71
N ARG A 294 28.85 11.75 3.33
CA ARG A 294 30.00 11.73 4.24
C ARG A 294 29.93 12.85 5.27
N THR A 295 29.50 14.05 4.86
CA THR A 295 29.31 15.19 5.76
C THR A 295 28.22 14.91 6.80
N ALA A 296 27.08 14.35 6.38
CA ALA A 296 26.01 13.95 7.28
C ALA A 296 26.49 12.90 8.29
N LEU A 297 27.24 11.89 7.83
CA LEU A 297 27.80 10.84 8.71
C LEU A 297 28.75 11.43 9.77
N LEU A 298 29.64 12.35 9.38
CA LEU A 298 30.55 13.05 10.30
C LEU A 298 29.82 13.94 11.31
N GLN A 299 28.60 14.38 11.00
CA GLN A 299 27.74 15.14 11.91
C GLN A 299 26.89 14.24 12.82
N GLY A 300 27.01 12.91 12.69
CA GLY A 300 26.21 11.94 13.44
C GLY A 300 24.82 11.68 12.86
N ASP A 301 24.53 12.18 11.65
CA ASP A 301 23.27 11.94 10.95
C ASP A 301 23.41 10.75 9.98
N ALA A 302 23.42 9.54 10.56
CA ALA A 302 23.56 8.30 9.80
C ALA A 302 22.39 8.06 8.83
N ALA A 303 21.18 8.53 9.16
CA ALA A 303 20.00 8.35 8.32
C ALA A 303 20.10 9.16 7.02
N THR A 304 20.42 10.46 7.12
CA THR A 304 20.67 11.29 5.93
C THR A 304 21.88 10.77 5.15
N ALA A 305 22.92 10.31 5.84
CA ALA A 305 24.10 9.73 5.19
C ALA A 305 23.75 8.50 4.35
N TYR A 306 23.03 7.52 4.93
CA TYR A 306 22.63 6.32 4.23
C TYR A 306 21.69 6.64 3.06
N GLY A 307 20.69 7.51 3.26
CA GLY A 307 19.75 7.88 2.20
C GLY A 307 20.39 8.56 0.99
N LEU A 308 21.32 9.50 1.22
CA LEU A 308 22.10 10.12 0.14
C LEU A 308 23.06 9.11 -0.52
N ALA A 309 23.72 8.26 0.27
CA ALA A 309 24.62 7.24 -0.28
C ALA A 309 23.85 6.19 -1.10
N ALA A 310 22.62 5.84 -0.71
CA ALA A 310 21.77 4.91 -1.44
C ALA A 310 21.37 5.44 -2.82
N ASP A 311 20.91 6.70 -2.94
CA ASP A 311 20.60 7.31 -4.25
C ASP A 311 21.88 7.41 -5.11
N ALA A 312 22.98 7.92 -4.55
CA ALA A 312 24.26 8.02 -5.25
C ALA A 312 24.79 6.67 -5.75
N TYR A 313 24.67 5.60 -4.96
CA TYR A 313 25.10 4.26 -5.35
C TYR A 313 24.20 3.68 -6.46
N GLN A 314 22.87 3.82 -6.35
CA GLN A 314 21.96 3.40 -7.41
C GLN A 314 22.21 4.15 -8.72
N ARG A 315 22.52 5.46 -8.65
CA ARG A 315 22.93 6.26 -9.81
C ARG A 315 24.19 5.72 -10.46
N LEU A 316 25.22 5.43 -9.65
CA LEU A 316 26.45 4.84 -10.15
C LEU A 316 26.19 3.49 -10.84
N ALA A 317 25.38 2.62 -10.23
CA ALA A 317 25.04 1.31 -10.80
C ALA A 317 24.32 1.45 -12.15
N ASN A 318 23.34 2.36 -12.22
CA ASN A 318 22.58 2.67 -13.44
C ASN A 318 23.48 3.20 -14.57
N ASP A 319 24.30 4.21 -14.27
CA ASP A 319 25.18 4.83 -15.25
C ASP A 319 26.20 3.81 -15.81
N LEU A 320 26.76 2.95 -14.96
CA LEU A 320 27.67 1.88 -15.39
C LEU A 320 26.97 0.83 -16.26
N ALA A 321 25.75 0.44 -15.89
CA ALA A 321 24.95 -0.51 -16.67
C ALA A 321 24.58 0.03 -18.05
N GLU A 322 24.24 1.31 -18.14
CA GLU A 322 23.97 1.98 -19.42
C GLU A 322 25.23 1.99 -20.31
N VAL A 323 26.40 2.32 -19.77
CA VAL A 323 27.66 2.28 -20.53
C VAL A 323 27.96 0.88 -21.04
N GLN A 324 27.76 -0.14 -20.21
CA GLN A 324 27.97 -1.54 -20.61
C GLN A 324 26.97 -1.96 -21.69
N ALA A 325 25.69 -1.62 -21.54
CA ALA A 325 24.64 -1.94 -22.52
C ALA A 325 24.93 -1.29 -23.89
N ARG A 326 25.30 -0.01 -23.90
CA ARG A 326 25.72 0.70 -25.12
C ARG A 326 26.97 0.09 -25.75
N THR A 327 27.90 -0.42 -24.95
CA THR A 327 29.09 -1.11 -25.45
C THR A 327 28.73 -2.43 -26.10
N ASN A 328 27.89 -3.25 -25.46
CA ASN A 328 27.40 -4.50 -26.02
C ASN A 328 26.66 -4.28 -27.36
N LEU A 329 25.83 -3.22 -27.44
CA LEU A 329 25.15 -2.82 -28.67
C LEU A 329 26.13 -2.47 -29.80
N ARG A 330 27.18 -1.69 -29.50
CA ARG A 330 28.19 -1.30 -30.48
C ARG A 330 29.03 -2.49 -30.97
N GLU A 331 29.36 -3.43 -30.09
CA GLU A 331 30.27 -4.54 -30.40
C GLU A 331 29.57 -5.73 -31.07
N GLY A 332 28.35 -6.07 -30.64
CA GLY A 332 27.64 -7.27 -31.06
C GLY A 332 26.28 -7.04 -31.71
N GLY A 333 25.79 -5.80 -31.76
CA GLY A 333 24.44 -5.48 -32.21
C GLY A 333 23.35 -5.90 -31.21
N LEU A 334 22.09 -5.61 -31.57
CA LEU A 334 20.92 -5.77 -30.69
C LEU A 334 20.71 -7.22 -30.21
N ASP A 335 20.78 -8.21 -31.09
CA ASP A 335 20.53 -9.62 -30.72
C ASP A 335 21.58 -10.15 -29.74
N SER A 336 22.86 -9.82 -29.94
CA SER A 336 23.92 -10.20 -29.02
C SER A 336 23.78 -9.48 -27.67
N ALA A 337 23.42 -8.19 -27.70
CA ALA A 337 23.18 -7.42 -26.47
C ALA A 337 21.99 -7.98 -25.68
N LYS A 338 20.90 -8.37 -26.35
CA LYS A 338 19.74 -9.04 -25.72
C LYS A 338 20.14 -10.36 -25.06
N ALA A 339 20.95 -11.17 -25.72
CA ALA A 339 21.44 -12.43 -25.15
C ALA A 339 22.27 -12.20 -23.88
N LEU A 340 23.13 -11.16 -23.87
CA LEU A 340 23.91 -10.79 -22.69
C LEU A 340 23.03 -10.25 -21.56
N LEU A 341 22.02 -9.45 -21.89
CA LEU A 341 21.02 -8.97 -20.91
C LEU A 341 20.28 -10.14 -20.27
N LEU A 342 19.75 -11.08 -21.07
CA LEU A 342 19.07 -12.28 -20.58
C LEU A 342 19.98 -13.14 -19.69
N ALA A 343 21.25 -13.32 -20.06
CA ALA A 343 22.22 -14.03 -19.22
C ALA A 343 22.52 -13.28 -17.91
N SER A 344 22.45 -11.94 -17.90
CA SER A 344 22.54 -11.16 -16.67
C SER A 344 21.31 -11.37 -15.79
N ILE A 345 20.10 -11.29 -16.38
CA ILE A 345 18.84 -11.54 -15.68
C ILE A 345 18.85 -12.92 -15.03
N ASP A 346 19.25 -13.96 -15.76
CA ASP A 346 19.29 -15.34 -15.25
C ASP A 346 20.24 -15.50 -14.06
N ARG A 347 21.41 -14.86 -14.08
CA ARG A 347 22.36 -14.91 -12.96
C ARG A 347 21.83 -14.18 -11.75
N THR A 348 21.30 -12.97 -11.92
CA THR A 348 20.76 -12.17 -10.82
C THR A 348 19.51 -12.82 -10.22
N LEU A 349 18.66 -13.43 -11.05
CA LEU A 349 17.49 -14.17 -10.59
C LEU A 349 17.87 -15.40 -9.76
N ALA A 350 18.86 -16.18 -10.23
CA ALA A 350 19.36 -17.33 -9.47
C ALA A 350 19.96 -16.92 -8.12
N GLN A 351 20.59 -15.74 -8.04
CA GLN A 351 21.06 -15.17 -6.78
C GLN A 351 19.90 -14.79 -5.86
N ALA A 352 18.85 -14.14 -6.38
CA ALA A 352 17.67 -13.78 -5.58
C ALA A 352 17.00 -15.04 -5.00
N GLU A 353 16.78 -16.07 -5.83
CA GLU A 353 16.21 -17.35 -5.41
C GLU A 353 17.05 -18.02 -4.31
N ALA A 354 18.38 -18.00 -4.45
CA ALA A 354 19.29 -18.54 -3.43
C ALA A 354 19.21 -17.74 -2.11
N LEU A 355 19.20 -16.41 -2.17
CA LEU A 355 19.13 -15.54 -0.99
C LEU A 355 17.82 -15.73 -0.22
N ILE A 356 16.68 -15.92 -0.89
CA ILE A 356 15.40 -16.24 -0.25
C ILE A 356 15.53 -17.54 0.53
N VAL A 357 16.01 -18.61 -0.10
CA VAL A 357 16.16 -19.92 0.56
C VAL A 357 17.10 -19.83 1.77
N THR A 358 18.27 -19.21 1.62
CA THR A 358 19.27 -19.18 2.70
C THR A 358 18.90 -18.26 3.84
N SER A 359 18.16 -17.18 3.58
CA SER A 359 17.90 -16.13 4.58
C SER A 359 16.55 -16.31 5.28
N SER A 360 15.69 -17.18 4.76
CA SER A 360 14.51 -17.64 5.48
C SER A 360 14.81 -18.61 6.62
N ASP A 361 16.02 -19.19 6.65
CA ASP A 361 16.52 -19.87 7.85
C ASP A 361 16.88 -18.82 8.92
N VAL A 362 15.89 -18.54 9.76
CA VAL A 362 16.00 -17.60 10.87
C VAL A 362 16.40 -18.28 12.18
N SER A 363 17.00 -19.48 12.10
CA SER A 363 17.50 -20.18 13.29
C SER A 363 18.52 -19.32 14.02
N GLY A 364 18.30 -19.14 15.33
CA GLY A 364 19.15 -18.31 16.18
C GLY A 364 18.76 -16.82 16.25
N LEU A 365 17.77 -16.37 15.48
CA LEU A 365 17.20 -15.02 15.65
C LEU A 365 16.18 -14.99 16.81
N GLY A 366 16.10 -13.87 17.53
CA GLY A 366 15.03 -13.60 18.49
C GLY A 366 13.70 -13.30 17.78
N LEU A 367 12.57 -13.31 18.50
CA LEU A 367 11.25 -13.17 17.84
C LEU A 367 11.15 -11.88 17.00
N ASP A 368 11.52 -10.74 17.56
CA ASP A 368 11.37 -9.43 16.89
C ASP A 368 12.22 -9.36 15.62
N GLN A 369 13.38 -10.03 15.64
CA GLN A 369 14.24 -10.21 14.48
C GLN A 369 13.57 -11.11 13.43
N GLN A 370 13.03 -12.27 13.84
CA GLN A 370 12.30 -13.17 12.93
C GLN A 370 11.12 -12.46 12.26
N LEU A 371 10.35 -11.66 13.00
CA LEU A 371 9.20 -10.92 12.48
C LEU A 371 9.59 -9.76 11.55
N SER A 372 10.80 -9.23 11.68
CA SER A 372 11.34 -8.20 10.78
C SER A 372 11.96 -8.78 9.50
N MET A 373 12.32 -10.06 9.48
CA MET A 373 12.97 -10.69 8.32
C MET A 373 12.14 -10.66 7.04
N PRO A 374 10.80 -10.88 7.06
CA PRO A 374 9.98 -10.75 5.85
C PRO A 374 10.07 -9.38 5.18
N ALA A 375 10.10 -8.31 5.97
CA ALA A 375 10.26 -6.95 5.44
C ALA A 375 11.66 -6.72 4.86
N ALA A 376 12.71 -7.21 5.53
CA ALA A 376 14.09 -7.16 5.00
C ALA A 376 14.25 -7.96 3.70
N LEU A 377 13.64 -9.15 3.62
CA LEU A 377 13.58 -9.98 2.43
C LEU A 377 12.79 -9.33 1.28
N GLY A 378 11.99 -8.30 1.56
CA GLY A 378 11.29 -7.48 0.57
C GLY A 378 12.18 -7.00 -0.57
N TRP A 379 13.44 -6.65 -0.28
CA TRP A 379 14.45 -6.29 -1.29
C TRP A 379 14.69 -7.42 -2.31
N VAL A 380 14.73 -8.66 -1.83
CA VAL A 380 15.04 -9.85 -2.63
C VAL A 380 13.81 -10.34 -3.39
N THR A 381 12.64 -10.38 -2.74
CA THR A 381 11.38 -10.82 -3.37
C THR A 381 10.89 -9.81 -4.40
N TYR A 382 11.12 -8.51 -4.18
CA TYR A 382 10.89 -7.49 -5.20
C TYR A 382 11.83 -7.67 -6.40
N ALA A 383 13.12 -7.84 -6.16
CA ALA A 383 14.09 -8.10 -7.22
C ALA A 383 13.76 -9.37 -8.02
N GLU A 384 13.37 -10.46 -7.36
CA GLU A 384 12.91 -11.70 -8.00
C GLU A 384 11.77 -11.43 -8.99
N ALA A 385 10.70 -10.78 -8.53
CA ALA A 385 9.53 -10.49 -9.34
C ALA A 385 9.84 -9.56 -10.52
N VAL A 386 10.64 -8.50 -10.29
CA VAL A 386 11.07 -7.57 -11.35
C VAL A 386 11.89 -8.31 -12.41
N LEU A 387 12.83 -9.16 -12.02
CA LEU A 387 13.69 -9.90 -12.94
C LEU A 387 12.89 -10.92 -13.75
N ARG A 388 11.92 -11.62 -13.14
CA ARG A 388 11.04 -12.56 -13.85
C ARG A 388 10.11 -11.85 -14.82
N ALA A 389 9.49 -10.75 -14.40
CA ALA A 389 8.66 -9.92 -15.26
C ALA A 389 9.48 -9.41 -16.46
N LEU A 390 10.65 -8.84 -16.21
CA LEU A 390 11.53 -8.33 -17.25
C LEU A 390 11.99 -9.42 -18.21
N LYS A 391 12.36 -10.61 -17.70
CA LYS A 391 12.73 -11.76 -18.54
C LYS A 391 11.64 -12.11 -19.55
N ASN A 392 10.39 -12.05 -19.14
CA ASN A 392 9.23 -12.36 -19.98
C ASN A 392 8.94 -11.26 -21.02
N SER A 393 9.40 -10.02 -20.78
CA SER A 393 9.22 -8.89 -21.69
C SER A 393 10.28 -8.80 -22.80
N VAL A 394 11.49 -9.36 -22.60
CA VAL A 394 12.57 -9.29 -23.61
C VAL A 394 12.23 -10.20 -24.80
N GLY A 395 11.74 -9.60 -25.90
CA GLY A 395 11.26 -10.30 -27.09
C GLY A 395 11.68 -9.72 -28.44
N GLY A 396 10.97 -10.13 -29.50
CA GLY A 396 11.26 -9.74 -30.89
C GLY A 396 11.05 -8.25 -31.20
N GLY A 397 10.15 -7.58 -30.48
CA GLY A 397 9.88 -6.14 -30.59
C GLY A 397 10.82 -5.23 -29.79
N PHE A 398 11.65 -5.81 -28.92
CA PHE A 398 12.44 -5.07 -27.94
C PHE A 398 13.56 -4.24 -28.59
N ASP A 399 13.60 -2.93 -28.40
CA ASP A 399 14.51 -2.02 -29.09
C ASP A 399 15.80 -1.69 -28.31
N GLU A 400 16.67 -0.83 -28.87
CA GLU A 400 17.92 -0.44 -28.21
C GLU A 400 17.70 0.39 -26.94
N GLY A 401 16.66 1.23 -26.92
CA GLY A 401 16.31 2.06 -25.77
C GLY A 401 15.77 1.23 -24.62
N GLU A 402 14.84 0.33 -24.92
CA GLU A 402 14.29 -0.64 -23.96
C GLU A 402 15.38 -1.54 -23.39
N LEU A 403 16.36 -1.95 -24.20
CA LEU A 403 17.52 -2.70 -23.74
C LEU A 403 18.38 -1.94 -22.74
N ILE A 404 18.63 -0.66 -22.99
CA ILE A 404 19.41 0.18 -22.07
C ILE A 404 18.64 0.39 -20.76
N SER A 405 17.35 0.68 -20.83
CA SER A 405 16.49 0.81 -19.65
C SER A 405 16.45 -0.50 -18.85
N ALA A 406 16.31 -1.64 -19.50
CA ALA A 406 16.32 -2.94 -18.85
C ALA A 406 17.65 -3.30 -18.20
N ALA A 407 18.79 -2.94 -18.82
CA ALA A 407 20.09 -3.13 -18.20
C ALA A 407 20.23 -2.34 -16.89
N ARG A 408 19.70 -1.11 -16.86
CA ARG A 408 19.63 -0.28 -15.65
C ARG A 408 18.73 -0.89 -14.58
N VAL A 409 17.53 -1.37 -14.96
CA VAL A 409 16.63 -2.12 -14.08
C VAL A 409 17.34 -3.30 -13.41
N VAL A 410 18.07 -4.11 -14.19
CA VAL A 410 18.84 -5.26 -13.68
C VAL A 410 19.93 -4.82 -12.71
N ALA A 411 20.61 -3.71 -12.97
CA ALA A 411 21.64 -3.18 -12.08
C ALA A 411 21.08 -2.67 -10.75
N GLU A 412 19.89 -2.05 -10.75
CA GLU A 412 19.18 -1.70 -9.51
C GLU A 412 18.81 -2.94 -8.71
N GLN A 413 18.31 -3.99 -9.36
CA GLN A 413 17.98 -5.25 -8.68
C GLN A 413 19.23 -5.91 -8.13
N GLN A 414 20.35 -5.88 -8.87
CA GLN A 414 21.61 -6.39 -8.37
C GLN A 414 22.12 -5.60 -7.16
N ALA A 415 22.00 -4.27 -7.16
CA ALA A 415 22.32 -3.44 -5.99
C ALA A 415 21.44 -3.80 -4.77
N ALA A 416 20.16 -4.09 -4.97
CA ALA A 416 19.28 -4.60 -3.92
C ALA A 416 19.82 -5.90 -3.29
N LEU A 417 20.30 -6.84 -4.10
CA LEU A 417 20.82 -8.12 -3.62
C LEU A 417 22.22 -8.02 -2.99
N ASP A 418 23.11 -7.20 -3.56
CA ASP A 418 24.54 -7.15 -3.20
C ASP A 418 24.86 -6.14 -2.09
N VAL A 419 23.93 -5.23 -1.81
CA VAL A 419 24.13 -4.09 -0.90
C VAL A 419 22.98 -3.94 0.08
N PHE A 420 21.80 -3.56 -0.42
CA PHE A 420 20.71 -3.13 0.46
C PHE A 420 20.14 -4.27 1.30
N PHE A 421 20.00 -5.46 0.73
CA PHE A 421 19.57 -6.63 1.48
C PHE A 421 20.58 -7.06 2.57
N PRO A 422 21.89 -7.21 2.29
CA PRO A 422 22.89 -7.44 3.33
C PRO A 422 22.87 -6.40 4.45
N ASP A 423 22.74 -5.11 4.12
CA ASP A 423 22.68 -4.02 5.10
C ASP A 423 21.40 -4.14 5.97
N ALA A 424 20.26 -4.44 5.35
CA ALA A 424 19.00 -4.70 6.06
C ALA A 424 19.13 -5.88 7.04
N VAL A 425 19.72 -6.99 6.62
CA VAL A 425 19.95 -8.17 7.47
C VAL A 425 20.91 -7.84 8.62
N ALA A 426 21.94 -7.04 8.38
CA ALA A 426 22.86 -6.61 9.43
C ALA A 426 22.14 -5.82 10.52
N VAL A 427 21.28 -4.88 10.11
CA VAL A 427 20.45 -4.09 11.03
C VAL A 427 19.47 -4.96 11.82
N VAL A 428 18.77 -5.90 11.16
CA VAL A 428 17.88 -6.85 11.86
C VAL A 428 18.66 -7.63 12.92
N ARG A 429 19.86 -8.12 12.58
CA ARG A 429 20.71 -8.89 13.51
C ARG A 429 21.28 -8.04 14.65
N ALA A 430 21.45 -6.73 14.45
CA ALA A 430 21.89 -5.80 15.47
C ALA A 430 20.80 -5.48 16.51
N MET A 431 19.52 -5.72 16.20
CA MET A 431 18.44 -5.57 17.18
C MET A 431 18.65 -6.50 18.39
N PRO A 432 18.28 -6.09 19.60
CA PRO A 432 18.35 -6.95 20.78
C PRO A 432 17.59 -8.26 20.60
N SER A 433 18.29 -9.39 20.76
CA SER A 433 17.64 -10.71 20.73
C SER A 433 16.92 -10.98 22.05
N ARG A 434 15.58 -10.96 22.04
CA ARG A 434 14.77 -11.41 23.18
C ARG A 434 14.60 -12.93 23.12
N SER A 435 15.01 -13.62 24.18
CA SER A 435 14.86 -15.07 24.29
C SER A 435 13.38 -15.48 24.38
N GLY A 436 12.89 -16.21 23.37
CA GLY A 436 11.57 -16.83 23.36
C GLY A 436 11.52 -17.97 22.36
N SER A 437 10.98 -19.12 22.74
CA SER A 437 10.77 -20.28 21.88
C SER A 437 9.61 -20.01 20.91
N GLY A 438 9.85 -19.14 19.92
CA GLY A 438 8.79 -18.58 19.07
C GLY A 438 8.33 -19.48 17.92
N GLY A 439 8.97 -20.62 17.65
CA GLY A 439 8.78 -21.36 16.39
C GLY A 439 7.32 -21.58 15.99
N ASN A 440 6.51 -22.26 16.81
CA ASN A 440 5.14 -22.61 16.42
C ASN A 440 4.14 -21.44 16.54
N GLU A 441 4.31 -20.56 17.53
CA GLU A 441 3.44 -19.39 17.70
C GLU A 441 3.71 -18.32 16.64
N ALA A 442 4.97 -18.07 16.32
CA ALA A 442 5.37 -17.17 15.25
C ALA A 442 4.94 -17.70 13.88
N VAL A 443 5.04 -19.02 13.64
CA VAL A 443 4.53 -19.64 12.40
C VAL A 443 3.05 -19.38 12.24
N ALA A 444 2.22 -19.75 13.22
CA ALA A 444 0.77 -19.58 13.13
C ALA A 444 0.39 -18.10 12.90
N PHE A 445 1.09 -17.18 13.56
CA PHE A 445 0.94 -15.75 13.40
C PHE A 445 1.31 -15.25 11.99
N ILE A 446 2.51 -15.58 11.51
CA ILE A 446 3.00 -15.17 10.19
C ILE A 446 2.07 -15.72 9.10
N SER A 447 1.60 -16.97 9.24
CA SER A 447 0.65 -17.57 8.30
C SER A 447 -0.64 -16.76 8.15
N GLY A 448 -1.16 -16.21 9.25
CA GLY A 448 -2.33 -15.33 9.24
C GLY A 448 -2.09 -14.11 8.37
N TYR A 449 -0.96 -13.44 8.57
CA TYR A 449 -0.54 -12.28 7.78
C TYR A 449 -0.23 -12.63 6.32
N THR A 450 0.49 -13.71 6.05
CA THR A 450 0.81 -14.18 4.70
C THR A 450 -0.48 -14.36 3.89
N ASN A 451 -1.42 -15.16 4.40
CA ASN A 451 -2.67 -15.44 3.70
C ASN A 451 -3.52 -14.18 3.52
N PHE A 452 -3.54 -13.30 4.51
CA PHE A 452 -4.21 -12.01 4.45
C PHE A 452 -3.64 -11.11 3.35
N LEU A 453 -2.31 -10.93 3.32
CA LEU A 453 -1.63 -10.07 2.35
C LEU A 453 -1.78 -10.60 0.92
N VAL A 454 -1.77 -11.91 0.70
CA VAL A 454 -2.07 -12.52 -0.61
C VAL A 454 -3.47 -12.16 -1.07
N ARG A 455 -4.48 -12.28 -0.20
CA ARG A 455 -5.87 -11.90 -0.52
C ARG A 455 -6.02 -10.41 -0.79
N ALA A 456 -5.36 -9.58 0.00
CA ALA A 456 -5.38 -8.13 -0.16
C ALA A 456 -4.71 -7.70 -1.48
N GLY A 457 -3.59 -8.30 -1.86
CA GLY A 457 -2.96 -8.07 -3.15
C GLY A 457 -3.83 -8.50 -4.34
N ALA A 458 -4.48 -9.66 -4.25
CA ALA A 458 -5.41 -10.14 -5.27
C ALA A 458 -6.61 -9.19 -5.47
N ALA A 459 -7.10 -8.59 -4.39
CA ALA A 459 -8.14 -7.58 -4.47
C ALA A 459 -7.69 -6.29 -5.18
N ASN A 460 -6.46 -5.84 -4.92
CA ASN A 460 -5.87 -4.70 -5.63
C ASN A 460 -5.75 -4.99 -7.14
N GLU A 461 -5.30 -6.19 -7.52
CA GLU A 461 -5.19 -6.60 -8.94
C GLU A 461 -6.59 -6.65 -9.60
N ALA A 462 -7.59 -7.19 -8.91
CA ALA A 462 -8.97 -7.18 -9.37
C ALA A 462 -9.50 -5.75 -9.57
N TYR A 463 -9.16 -4.82 -8.68
CA TYR A 463 -9.52 -3.40 -8.83
C TYR A 463 -8.89 -2.77 -10.09
N LEU A 464 -7.59 -3.00 -10.31
CA LEU A 464 -6.88 -2.50 -11.48
C LEU A 464 -7.50 -3.02 -12.79
N ALA A 465 -7.85 -4.32 -12.82
CA ALA A 465 -8.47 -4.95 -13.98
C ALA A 465 -9.90 -4.45 -14.25
N THR A 466 -10.73 -4.33 -13.21
CA THR A 466 -12.18 -4.12 -13.37
C THR A 466 -12.59 -2.65 -13.38
N VAL A 467 -11.93 -1.80 -12.58
CA VAL A 467 -12.30 -0.39 -12.43
C VAL A 467 -11.45 0.50 -13.32
N ILE A 468 -10.14 0.27 -13.36
CA ILE A 468 -9.23 1.07 -14.18
C ILE A 468 -9.23 0.58 -15.64
N GLY A 469 -9.59 -0.68 -15.88
CA GLY A 469 -9.57 -1.28 -17.22
C GLY A 469 -8.16 -1.60 -17.73
N GLN A 470 -7.19 -1.73 -16.82
CA GLN A 470 -5.84 -2.20 -17.10
C GLN A 470 -5.79 -3.69 -16.76
N PRO A 471 -5.95 -4.61 -17.74
CA PRO A 471 -5.82 -6.02 -17.45
C PRO A 471 -4.42 -6.30 -16.87
N GLY A 472 -4.34 -7.01 -15.75
CA GLY A 472 -3.06 -7.50 -15.22
C GLY A 472 -2.36 -8.30 -16.31
N ALA A 473 -1.25 -7.77 -16.83
CA ALA A 473 -0.28 -8.38 -17.75
C ALA A 473 -0.74 -9.08 -19.06
N ALA A 474 -2.03 -9.30 -19.30
CA ALA A 474 -2.47 -10.34 -20.21
C ALA A 474 -2.64 -9.93 -21.68
N SER A 475 -2.54 -8.64 -22.06
CA SER A 475 -2.78 -8.25 -23.46
C SER A 475 -1.57 -8.43 -24.37
N ASP A 476 -0.34 -8.14 -23.92
CA ASP A 476 0.93 -8.51 -24.59
C ASP A 476 2.17 -8.14 -23.73
N PRO A 477 2.80 -9.08 -23.00
CA PRO A 477 4.01 -8.82 -22.21
C PRO A 477 5.19 -8.27 -23.03
N GLN A 478 5.20 -8.48 -24.35
CA GLN A 478 6.27 -8.01 -25.24
C GLN A 478 6.14 -6.54 -25.63
N ASN A 479 5.02 -5.88 -25.33
CA ASN A 479 4.78 -4.46 -25.61
C ASN A 479 4.79 -3.59 -24.34
N ALA A 480 5.06 -4.16 -23.18
CA ALA A 480 5.12 -3.45 -21.91
C ALA A 480 6.52 -2.86 -21.68
N LEU A 481 6.58 -1.67 -21.08
CA LEU A 481 7.85 -1.01 -20.77
C LEU A 481 8.61 -1.79 -19.69
N PRO A 482 9.96 -1.81 -19.73
CA PRO A 482 10.77 -2.32 -18.62
C PRO A 482 10.38 -1.63 -17.30
N GLY A 483 9.98 -2.40 -16.29
CA GLY A 483 9.57 -1.88 -14.98
C GLY A 483 8.07 -1.58 -14.82
N ASP A 484 7.23 -2.00 -15.77
CA ASP A 484 5.76 -1.89 -15.65
C ASP A 484 5.23 -2.64 -14.42
N LEU A 485 4.56 -1.90 -13.53
CA LEU A 485 4.00 -2.44 -12.29
C LEU A 485 2.91 -3.47 -12.50
N SER A 486 2.16 -3.38 -13.60
CA SER A 486 1.13 -4.35 -13.90
C SER A 486 1.75 -5.73 -14.17
N LEU A 487 2.91 -5.77 -14.83
CA LEU A 487 3.67 -7.00 -15.04
C LEU A 487 4.25 -7.53 -13.74
N ILE A 488 4.84 -6.66 -12.92
CA ILE A 488 5.44 -7.06 -11.64
C ILE A 488 4.35 -7.56 -10.68
N THR A 489 3.22 -6.86 -10.60
CA THR A 489 2.06 -7.25 -9.78
C THR A 489 1.54 -8.62 -10.20
N HIS A 490 1.37 -8.84 -11.50
CA HIS A 490 0.93 -10.14 -12.00
C HIS A 490 1.96 -11.24 -11.73
N GLN A 491 3.25 -10.95 -11.90
CA GLN A 491 4.31 -11.92 -11.63
C GLN A 491 4.31 -12.34 -10.14
N LEU A 492 4.09 -11.39 -9.23
CA LEU A 492 3.93 -11.64 -7.79
C LEU A 492 2.69 -12.48 -7.48
N SER A 493 1.58 -12.30 -8.21
CA SER A 493 0.37 -13.12 -8.02
C SER A 493 0.55 -14.58 -8.44
N LEU A 494 1.49 -14.86 -9.36
CA LEU A 494 1.88 -16.23 -9.72
C LEU A 494 2.81 -16.89 -8.68
N GLU A 495 3.54 -16.10 -7.91
CA GLU A 495 4.56 -16.58 -6.96
C GLU A 495 4.08 -16.69 -5.52
N THR A 496 2.94 -16.08 -5.23
CA THR A 496 2.29 -16.10 -3.92
C THR A 496 1.20 -17.16 -3.89
N ALA A 497 1.10 -17.88 -2.76
CA ALA A 497 0.06 -18.86 -2.54
C ALA A 497 -0.35 -18.89 -1.07
N LEU A 498 -1.60 -19.28 -0.82
CA LEU A 498 -2.04 -19.58 0.54
C LEU A 498 -1.32 -20.83 1.03
N ILE A 499 -0.84 -20.80 2.27
CA ILE A 499 -0.08 -21.93 2.85
C ILE A 499 -1.02 -22.79 3.69
N PRO A 500 -1.24 -24.06 3.33
CA PRO A 500 -2.05 -24.98 4.13
C PRO A 500 -1.46 -25.20 5.53
N LYS A 501 -2.31 -25.27 6.56
CA LYS A 501 -1.90 -25.44 7.96
C LYS A 501 -0.95 -26.62 8.21
N ASP A 502 -1.08 -27.69 7.44
CA ASP A 502 -0.25 -28.91 7.55
C ASP A 502 1.12 -28.79 6.87
N GLN A 503 1.39 -27.70 6.14
CA GLN A 503 2.63 -27.44 5.41
C GLN A 503 3.46 -26.29 6.01
N GLN A 504 2.97 -25.64 7.06
CA GLN A 504 3.60 -24.45 7.65
C GLN A 504 4.89 -24.80 8.39
N THR A 505 5.99 -24.20 7.96
CA THR A 505 7.28 -24.21 8.65
C THR A 505 7.79 -22.77 8.74
N VAL A 506 8.63 -22.46 9.74
CA VAL A 506 9.11 -21.07 9.97
C VAL A 506 9.78 -20.51 8.71
N ASP A 507 10.67 -21.28 8.10
CA ASP A 507 11.40 -20.92 6.88
C ASP A 507 10.47 -20.71 5.68
N LEU A 508 9.49 -21.59 5.48
CA LEU A 508 8.51 -21.42 4.42
C LEU A 508 7.67 -20.16 4.63
N GLU A 509 7.22 -19.92 5.86
CA GLU A 509 6.42 -18.75 6.22
C GLU A 509 7.21 -17.45 6.05
N ILE A 510 8.48 -17.39 6.47
CA ILE A 510 9.31 -16.20 6.26
C ILE A 510 9.47 -15.89 4.76
N ALA A 511 9.74 -16.91 3.93
CA ALA A 511 9.89 -16.74 2.48
C ALA A 511 8.59 -16.24 1.82
N GLN A 512 7.47 -16.88 2.15
CA GLN A 512 6.18 -16.57 1.54
C GLN A 512 5.57 -15.29 2.08
N SER A 513 5.78 -14.98 3.36
CA SER A 513 5.40 -13.69 3.95
C SER A 513 6.12 -12.56 3.24
N ALA A 514 7.43 -12.68 2.98
CA ALA A 514 8.17 -11.68 2.21
C ALA A 514 7.55 -11.43 0.82
N ARG A 515 7.20 -12.50 0.08
CA ARG A 515 6.52 -12.39 -1.21
C ARG A 515 5.12 -11.79 -1.09
N ALA A 516 4.36 -12.16 -0.06
CA ALA A 516 3.03 -11.63 0.18
C ALA A 516 3.06 -10.13 0.53
N ILE A 517 4.02 -9.70 1.35
CA ILE A 517 4.29 -8.29 1.64
C ILE A 517 4.62 -7.55 0.34
N THR A 518 5.56 -8.06 -0.46
CA THR A 518 5.90 -7.45 -1.75
C THR A 518 4.71 -7.37 -2.69
N TYR A 519 3.90 -8.43 -2.80
CA TYR A 519 2.69 -8.43 -3.64
C TYR A 519 1.69 -7.36 -3.20
N PHE A 520 1.41 -7.30 -1.90
CA PHE A 520 0.51 -6.28 -1.36
C PHE A 520 1.07 -4.86 -1.55
N VAL A 521 2.34 -4.62 -1.23
CA VAL A 521 3.00 -3.31 -1.40
C VAL A 521 2.97 -2.86 -2.87
N VAL A 522 3.41 -3.70 -3.81
CA VAL A 522 3.50 -3.33 -5.24
C VAL A 522 2.11 -3.12 -5.85
N SER A 523 1.16 -4.01 -5.58
CA SER A 523 -0.22 -3.86 -6.06
C SER A 523 -0.87 -2.60 -5.48
N SER A 524 -0.60 -2.30 -4.22
CA SER A 524 -1.03 -1.08 -3.54
C SER A 524 -0.44 0.17 -4.20
N THR A 525 0.83 0.12 -4.61
CA THR A 525 1.49 1.27 -5.24
C THR A 525 0.87 1.52 -6.59
N ALA A 526 0.55 0.47 -7.35
CA ALA A 526 -0.16 0.60 -8.61
C ALA A 526 -1.52 1.28 -8.43
N VAL A 527 -2.30 0.88 -7.41
CA VAL A 527 -3.59 1.52 -7.09
C VAL A 527 -3.41 3.00 -6.72
N SER A 528 -2.53 3.31 -5.76
CA SER A 528 -2.29 4.69 -5.29
C SER A 528 -1.70 5.59 -6.38
N SER A 529 -0.82 5.08 -7.22
CA SER A 529 -0.23 5.83 -8.34
C SER A 529 -1.30 6.33 -9.31
N LEU A 530 -2.30 5.49 -9.59
CA LEU A 530 -3.39 5.80 -10.51
C LEU A 530 -4.49 6.67 -9.88
N GLN A 531 -4.78 6.48 -8.60
CA GLN A 531 -5.87 7.19 -7.93
C GLN A 531 -5.46 8.53 -7.31
N SER A 532 -4.25 8.62 -6.73
CA SER A 532 -3.97 9.64 -5.72
C SER A 532 -2.61 10.33 -5.84
N LEU A 533 -1.57 9.61 -6.29
CA LEU A 533 -0.19 10.15 -6.36
C LEU A 533 0.18 10.69 -7.76
N GLY A 534 -0.53 10.27 -8.80
CA GLY A 534 -0.26 10.69 -10.18
C GLY A 534 1.16 10.33 -10.62
N LEU A 535 1.68 9.18 -10.20
CA LEU A 535 2.98 8.68 -10.63
C LEU A 535 2.82 8.10 -12.04
N PHE A 536 3.09 8.91 -13.06
CA PHE A 536 2.99 8.50 -14.46
C PHE A 536 4.32 7.90 -14.93
N GLY A 537 4.30 6.70 -15.52
CA GLY A 537 5.47 6.08 -16.17
C GLY A 537 6.19 4.96 -15.40
N GLY A 538 5.59 4.42 -14.33
CA GLY A 538 6.13 3.32 -13.53
C GLY A 538 6.65 3.74 -12.15
N ILE A 539 6.83 2.78 -11.22
CA ILE A 539 7.73 3.00 -10.06
C ILE A 539 9.13 3.12 -10.67
N GLY A 540 10.00 3.96 -10.09
CA GLY A 540 11.29 4.39 -10.65
C GLY A 540 12.37 3.35 -10.94
N ILE A 541 12.01 2.24 -11.59
CA ILE A 541 12.91 1.17 -11.98
C ILE A 541 13.56 1.56 -13.31
N GLY A 542 14.87 1.79 -13.29
CA GLY A 542 15.67 2.08 -14.49
C GLY A 542 15.45 3.44 -15.15
N ILE A 543 14.62 4.34 -14.58
CA ILE A 543 14.38 5.71 -15.10
C ILE A 543 14.84 6.79 -14.11
N ASP A 544 15.38 7.90 -14.62
CA ASP A 544 15.84 9.05 -13.80
C ASP A 544 14.79 10.15 -13.64
N THR A 545 13.75 10.15 -14.48
CA THR A 545 12.71 11.19 -14.53
C THR A 545 11.36 10.58 -14.17
N ILE A 546 11.11 10.40 -12.88
CA ILE A 546 9.74 10.20 -12.41
C ILE A 546 9.12 11.58 -12.25
N GLU A 547 8.05 11.88 -12.98
CA GLU A 547 7.25 13.07 -12.72
C GLU A 547 6.10 12.67 -11.79
N ALA A 548 6.13 13.18 -10.56
CA ALA A 548 4.95 13.12 -9.70
C ALA A 548 3.96 14.18 -10.20
N GLY A 549 2.75 13.75 -10.55
CA GLY A 549 1.65 14.65 -10.85
C GLY A 549 1.29 15.56 -9.66
N ASP A 550 1.61 15.13 -8.43
CA ASP A 550 1.45 15.92 -7.20
C ASP A 550 2.57 15.61 -6.18
N GLY A 551 3.64 16.43 -6.19
CA GLY A 551 4.75 16.29 -5.23
C GLY A 551 4.36 16.59 -3.77
N VAL A 552 3.30 17.37 -3.54
CA VAL A 552 2.80 17.66 -2.18
C VAL A 552 2.11 16.44 -1.60
N ALA A 553 1.29 15.75 -2.40
CA ALA A 553 0.67 14.48 -2.04
C ALA A 553 1.71 13.43 -1.65
N LEU A 554 2.76 13.31 -2.45
CA LEU A 554 3.82 12.33 -2.22
C LEU A 554 4.58 12.62 -0.92
N ALA A 555 4.99 13.87 -0.69
CA ALA A 555 5.64 14.28 0.56
C ALA A 555 4.75 14.08 1.79
N ALA A 556 3.44 14.36 1.67
CA ALA A 556 2.50 14.14 2.75
C ALA A 556 2.30 12.64 3.08
N SER A 557 2.34 11.78 2.06
CA SER A 557 2.25 10.32 2.23
C SER A 557 3.48 9.77 2.96
N ILE A 558 4.68 10.22 2.59
CA ILE A 558 5.94 9.89 3.29
C ILE A 558 5.85 10.33 4.76
N ASN A 559 5.44 11.57 5.04
CA ASN A 559 5.32 12.06 6.40
C ASN A 559 4.29 11.26 7.21
N SER A 560 3.14 10.95 6.62
CA SER A 560 2.08 10.19 7.27
C SER A 560 2.51 8.77 7.62
N GLY A 561 3.13 8.06 6.69
CA GLY A 561 3.64 6.72 6.94
C GLY A 561 4.79 6.73 7.96
N LYS A 562 5.68 7.74 7.92
CA LYS A 562 6.73 7.88 8.93
C LYS A 562 6.19 8.11 10.34
N ILE A 563 5.17 8.96 10.49
CA ILE A 563 4.47 9.18 11.77
C ILE A 563 3.87 7.85 12.26
N THR A 564 3.23 7.10 11.36
CA THR A 564 2.64 5.79 11.70
C THR A 564 3.72 4.83 12.24
N VAL A 565 4.85 4.70 11.54
CA VAL A 565 5.97 3.85 11.99
C VAL A 565 6.49 4.31 13.36
N ASP A 566 6.67 5.61 13.58
CA ASP A 566 7.20 6.17 14.82
C ASP A 566 6.26 5.96 16.01
N GLU A 567 4.95 6.18 15.82
CA GLU A 567 3.94 5.99 16.87
C GLU A 567 3.82 4.53 17.28
N PHE A 568 3.75 3.61 16.31
CA PHE A 568 3.74 2.18 16.61
C PHE A 568 5.05 1.72 17.22
N ALA A 569 6.21 2.18 16.74
CA ALA A 569 7.48 1.84 17.34
C ALA A 569 7.57 2.27 18.81
N ALA A 570 7.08 3.47 19.13
CA ALA A 570 7.05 3.97 20.50
C ALA A 570 6.12 3.11 21.38
N HIS A 571 4.95 2.73 20.87
CA HIS A 571 4.06 1.78 21.55
C HIS A 571 4.70 0.41 21.76
N LEU A 572 5.33 -0.15 20.71
CA LEU A 572 6.03 -1.44 20.75
C LEU A 572 7.12 -1.46 21.82
N GLN A 573 7.87 -0.37 21.96
CA GLN A 573 8.91 -0.22 23.00
C GLN A 573 8.31 -0.31 24.41
N GLU A 574 7.16 0.30 24.66
CA GLU A 574 6.49 0.26 25.97
C GLU A 574 5.99 -1.15 26.33
N VAL A 575 5.54 -1.92 25.34
CA VAL A 575 5.10 -3.30 25.52
C VAL A 575 6.25 -4.32 25.43
N GLY A 576 7.49 -3.86 25.32
CA GLY A 576 8.68 -4.69 25.34
C GLY A 576 8.91 -5.47 24.04
N LEU A 577 8.53 -4.91 22.90
CA LEU A 577 8.97 -5.29 21.56
C LEU A 577 9.99 -4.27 21.01
N ASP A 578 10.71 -4.61 19.95
CA ASP A 578 11.75 -3.77 19.34
C ASP A 578 11.46 -3.63 17.84
N ALA A 579 11.35 -2.39 17.38
CA ALA A 579 11.02 -2.03 16.01
C ALA A 579 12.23 -1.40 15.28
N GLY A 580 13.46 -1.65 15.76
CA GLY A 580 14.66 -0.96 15.34
C GLY A 580 14.93 -1.00 13.84
N TYR A 581 14.68 -2.14 13.20
CA TYR A 581 14.80 -2.26 11.74
C TYR A 581 13.81 -1.36 10.99
N ALA A 582 12.52 -1.43 11.33
CA ALA A 582 11.48 -0.64 10.68
C ALA A 582 11.73 0.87 10.84
N VAL A 583 12.14 1.30 12.04
CA VAL A 583 12.45 2.71 12.28
C VAL A 583 13.73 3.14 11.55
N TRP A 584 14.78 2.32 11.54
CA TRP A 584 16.00 2.62 10.79
C TRP A 584 15.69 2.81 9.31
N SER A 585 14.96 1.87 8.71
CA SER A 585 14.61 1.83 7.30
C SER A 585 13.77 3.05 6.89
N ALA A 586 12.66 3.29 7.59
CA ALA A 586 11.77 4.42 7.33
C ALA A 586 12.48 5.77 7.54
N THR A 587 13.43 5.84 8.49
CA THR A 587 14.15 7.08 8.79
C THR A 587 15.17 7.42 7.72
N TRP A 588 15.98 6.48 7.22
CA TRP A 588 16.92 6.82 6.14
C TRP A 588 16.18 7.15 4.84
N GLY A 589 15.08 6.45 4.54
CA GLY A 589 14.24 6.75 3.37
C GLY A 589 13.71 8.18 3.41
N ALA A 590 13.02 8.54 4.50
CA ALA A 590 12.47 9.88 4.69
C ALA A 590 13.56 10.97 4.71
N ALA A 591 14.70 10.70 5.36
CA ALA A 591 15.83 11.64 5.42
C ALA A 591 16.46 11.87 4.03
N GLY A 592 16.65 10.81 3.25
CA GLY A 592 17.13 10.89 1.87
C GLY A 592 16.19 11.69 0.96
N ALA A 593 14.88 11.39 1.00
CA ALA A 593 13.87 12.15 0.26
C ALA A 593 13.88 13.64 0.62
N LYS A 594 14.01 13.97 1.91
CA LYS A 594 14.11 15.34 2.38
C LYS A 594 15.38 16.03 1.90
N ALA A 595 16.52 15.34 1.93
CA ALA A 595 17.80 15.88 1.50
C ALA A 595 17.83 16.18 -0.02
N LEU A 596 17.09 15.40 -0.81
CA LEU A 596 17.00 15.51 -2.26
C LEU A 596 15.77 16.30 -2.76
N ALA A 597 14.95 16.86 -1.85
CA ALA A 597 13.65 17.45 -2.17
C ALA A 597 13.68 18.65 -3.14
N SER A 598 14.80 19.38 -3.21
CA SER A 598 14.98 20.53 -4.11
C SER A 598 15.72 20.19 -5.41
N GLY A 599 16.17 18.95 -5.56
CA GLY A 599 16.93 18.49 -6.72
C GLY A 599 16.06 17.90 -7.83
N GLU A 600 16.67 17.68 -8.99
CA GLU A 600 16.07 16.97 -10.13
C GLU A 600 15.66 15.52 -9.77
N ARG A 601 16.14 15.01 -8.64
CA ARG A 601 15.93 13.65 -8.11
C ARG A 601 14.82 13.55 -7.07
N SER A 602 14.18 14.66 -6.71
CA SER A 602 13.18 14.75 -5.64
C SER A 602 12.10 13.67 -5.72
N THR A 603 11.52 13.44 -6.90
CA THR A 603 10.49 12.41 -7.08
C THR A 603 11.02 10.99 -6.87
N LYS A 604 12.20 10.66 -7.43
CA LYS A 604 12.76 9.29 -7.31
C LYS A 604 13.10 8.97 -5.85
N ALA A 605 13.75 9.91 -5.15
CA ALA A 605 14.04 9.76 -3.73
C ALA A 605 12.76 9.64 -2.89
N ALA A 606 11.71 10.38 -3.24
CA ALA A 606 10.42 10.31 -2.58
C ALA A 606 9.69 8.97 -2.81
N VAL A 607 9.74 8.41 -4.03
CA VAL A 607 9.19 7.08 -4.33
C VAL A 607 9.95 5.99 -3.58
N GLN A 608 11.28 6.07 -3.51
CA GLN A 608 12.10 5.14 -2.73
C GLN A 608 11.72 5.21 -1.25
N ALA A 609 11.64 6.41 -0.68
CA ALA A 609 11.22 6.59 0.72
C ALA A 609 9.84 6.01 1.00
N LEU A 610 8.89 6.21 0.08
CA LEU A 610 7.54 5.66 0.22
C LEU A 610 7.56 4.12 0.22
N ASN A 611 8.36 3.50 -0.65
CA ASN A 611 8.52 2.05 -0.68
C ASN A 611 9.04 1.52 0.66
N GLU A 612 10.13 2.07 1.20
CA GLU A 612 10.66 1.66 2.52
C GLU A 612 9.58 1.73 3.59
N ILE A 613 8.93 2.90 3.69
CA ILE A 613 7.92 3.18 4.70
C ILE A 613 6.75 2.19 4.64
N TRP A 614 6.37 1.69 3.46
CA TRP A 614 5.28 0.73 3.35
C TRP A 614 5.66 -0.66 3.86
N TYR A 615 6.86 -1.14 3.55
CA TYR A 615 7.38 -2.37 4.15
C TYR A 615 7.51 -2.23 5.67
N ASP A 616 8.00 -1.09 6.13
CA ASP A 616 8.20 -0.80 7.56
C ASP A 616 6.89 -0.67 8.33
N THR A 617 5.87 -0.11 7.69
CA THR A 617 4.51 -0.01 8.24
C THR A 617 3.93 -1.40 8.46
N ILE A 618 4.05 -2.31 7.48
CA ILE A 618 3.58 -3.70 7.64
C ILE A 618 4.37 -4.41 8.73
N ASN A 619 5.68 -4.18 8.82
CA ASN A 619 6.51 -4.77 9.87
C ASN A 619 6.06 -4.34 11.28
N VAL A 620 5.89 -3.04 11.54
CA VAL A 620 5.42 -2.58 12.86
C VAL A 620 4.02 -3.10 13.20
N PHE A 621 3.16 -3.31 12.21
CA PHE A 621 1.85 -3.94 12.41
C PHE A 621 1.97 -5.42 12.75
N MET A 622 2.87 -6.15 12.07
CA MET A 622 3.16 -7.55 12.39
C MET A 622 3.73 -7.67 13.81
N LEU A 623 4.66 -6.81 14.21
CA LEU A 623 5.17 -6.76 15.57
C LEU A 623 4.05 -6.47 16.58
N ASN A 624 3.18 -5.50 16.28
CA ASN A 624 2.08 -5.13 17.18
C ASN A 624 1.07 -6.27 17.35
N ALA A 625 0.71 -6.95 16.27
CA ALA A 625 -0.20 -8.08 16.37
C ALA A 625 0.46 -9.28 17.09
N ALA A 626 1.75 -9.52 16.89
CA ALA A 626 2.48 -10.53 17.66
C ALA A 626 2.45 -10.24 19.19
N HIS A 627 2.34 -8.97 19.60
CA HIS A 627 2.08 -8.62 20.99
C HIS A 627 0.65 -8.96 21.43
N THR A 628 -0.37 -8.56 20.67
CA THR A 628 -1.79 -8.78 21.03
C THR A 628 -2.18 -10.26 21.09
N HIS A 629 -1.43 -11.11 20.39
CA HIS A 629 -1.57 -12.56 20.38
C HIS A 629 -1.04 -13.29 21.62
N ARG A 630 -0.12 -12.66 22.37
CA ARG A 630 0.51 -13.24 23.57
C ARG A 630 -0.31 -12.94 24.82
#